data_AF-A0A0F8B3A4-F1
#
_entry.id   AF-A0A0F8B3A4-F1
#
_cell.length_a   1.000
_cell.length_b   1.000
_cell.length_c   1.000
_cell.angle_alpha   90.00
_cell.angle_beta   90.00
_cell.angle_gamma   90.00
#
_symmetry.space_group_name_H-M   'P 1'
#
loop_
_entity.id
_entity.type
_entity.pdbx_description
1 polymer ?
#
loop_
_entity_poly.entity_id
_entity_poly.type
_entity_poly.pdbx_seq_one_letter_code
_entity_poly.pdbx_strand_id
1 'polypeptide(L)'
;MPPRRCKVWEVARATSAAFTFFDPIKLGRDNIEFIDASYGYNNPCEVLVSEAEKLLPGREMIILSIGTGLGDAIEIKDSQHSVVEALSKMAVSSRSTDQRIKTRYNKIGMYHRFNVDVGLRDAATLGCFELSTISAHTINYLHGNGESVTRFVKALATGSVSYPTVCHDEKDKECLRDLYVTDPRTDKKNIEERKGGLMKDCYRWIVEHKDFQQFLQEEESRILWIKGHPGKGKTMLLCGIINELELQRPVPPLSYFFCQAANDQLNTATSVLRGLIYDLANQNPQLTKHVRKKYDVAGNKLFSNGSLWNDLCDILTNMLNDPSLRNAILIVDALDECSKSRQKLLEFISKPSPAKWIVSSRNWPEIEEVLSDADQKVTIHLEINQDSVSAAVDSYIKWGVDRLVKRKKYDDDTKMVMLKIKRRKIYKKLLKTLNGSFSFMGEVLRLHRCRFMSPL
;
A
#
# COMPACT_ATOMS: atom_id res chain seq x y z
N MET A 1 13.36 38.64 -12.33
CA MET A 1 13.39 37.71 -13.49
C MET A 1 14.83 37.56 -13.91
N PRO A 2 15.34 36.34 -14.21
CA PRO A 2 16.69 36.21 -14.73
C PRO A 2 16.83 36.98 -16.06
N PRO A 3 18.01 37.53 -16.36
CA PRO A 3 18.24 38.28 -17.58
C PRO A 3 17.92 37.40 -18.79
N ARG A 4 17.02 37.85 -19.66
CA ARG A 4 16.43 37.04 -20.76
C ARG A 4 17.42 36.52 -21.81
N ARG A 5 18.72 36.77 -21.69
CA ARG A 5 19.81 36.21 -22.51
C ARG A 5 21.14 36.19 -21.72
N CYS A 6 21.50 35.05 -21.16
CA CYS A 6 22.83 34.79 -20.58
C CYS A 6 23.43 33.54 -21.20
N LYS A 7 24.75 33.52 -21.43
CA LYS A 7 25.46 32.37 -21.99
C LYS A 7 25.65 31.30 -20.91
N VAL A 8 25.72 30.04 -21.31
CA VAL A 8 25.91 28.90 -20.37
C VAL A 8 27.17 29.07 -19.52
N TRP A 9 28.27 29.54 -20.10
CA TRP A 9 29.52 29.76 -19.36
C TRP A 9 29.44 30.92 -18.35
N GLU A 10 28.62 31.94 -18.63
CA GLU A 10 28.40 33.07 -17.73
C GLU A 10 27.68 32.61 -16.46
N VAL A 11 26.65 31.76 -16.63
CA VAL A 11 25.92 31.14 -15.52
C VAL A 11 26.82 30.21 -14.72
N ALA A 12 27.59 29.35 -15.41
CA ALA A 12 28.53 28.44 -14.75
C ALA A 12 29.56 29.21 -13.91
N ARG A 13 30.13 30.30 -14.46
CA ARG A 13 31.07 31.17 -13.75
C ARG A 13 30.42 31.89 -12.57
N ALA A 14 29.17 32.34 -12.70
CA ALA A 14 28.44 32.94 -11.59
C ALA A 14 28.23 31.98 -10.42
N THR A 15 27.99 30.70 -10.70
CA THR A 15 27.81 29.68 -9.66
C THR A 15 29.12 29.16 -9.06
N SER A 16 30.25 29.29 -9.76
CA SER A 16 31.55 28.76 -9.31
C SER A 16 32.54 29.82 -8.85
N ALA A 17 32.13 31.09 -8.79
CA ALA A 17 32.95 32.22 -8.33
C ALA A 17 33.14 32.21 -6.82
N ALA A 18 33.73 31.13 -6.28
CA ALA A 18 34.06 30.97 -4.87
C ALA A 18 34.84 32.19 -4.41
N PHE A 19 34.25 32.99 -3.52
CA PHE A 19 34.75 34.32 -3.16
C PHE A 19 36.19 34.30 -2.61
N THR A 20 36.63 33.15 -2.08
CA THR A 20 38.00 32.94 -1.60
C THR A 20 39.03 32.73 -2.72
N PHE A 21 38.60 32.47 -3.95
CA PHE A 21 39.46 32.11 -5.08
C PHE A 21 39.22 32.92 -6.36
N PHE A 22 38.01 33.47 -6.56
CA PHE A 22 37.62 34.14 -7.80
C PHE A 22 36.79 35.41 -7.54
N ASP A 23 37.01 36.43 -8.38
CA ASP A 23 36.24 37.67 -8.35
C ASP A 23 34.76 37.44 -8.74
N PRO A 24 33.81 38.20 -8.14
CA PRO A 24 32.40 38.20 -8.53
C PRO A 24 32.19 38.50 -10.02
N ILE A 25 31.09 38.02 -10.58
CA ILE A 25 30.71 38.28 -11.98
C ILE A 25 29.42 39.10 -12.05
N LYS A 26 29.38 40.09 -12.94
CA LYS A 26 28.18 40.90 -13.18
C LYS A 26 27.48 40.47 -14.45
N LEU A 27 26.18 40.15 -14.37
CA LEU A 27 25.40 39.61 -15.48
C LEU A 27 24.11 40.41 -15.74
N GLY A 28 23.69 40.41 -17.01
CA GLY A 28 22.44 41.02 -17.45
C GLY A 28 22.53 42.52 -17.73
N ARG A 29 21.41 43.11 -18.17
CA ARG A 29 21.33 44.55 -18.48
C ARG A 29 21.54 45.44 -17.24
N ASP A 30 21.11 44.95 -16.08
CA ASP A 30 21.16 45.69 -14.81
C ASP A 30 22.47 45.45 -14.04
N ASN A 31 23.45 44.77 -14.66
CA ASN A 31 24.79 44.53 -14.11
C ASN A 31 24.77 43.93 -12.69
N ILE A 32 23.84 43.00 -12.44
CA ILE A 32 23.65 42.35 -11.13
C ILE A 32 24.89 41.51 -10.83
N GLU A 33 25.46 41.72 -9.65
CA GLU A 33 26.64 41.00 -9.17
C GLU A 33 26.24 39.66 -8.56
N PHE A 34 26.87 38.60 -9.05
CA PHE A 34 26.70 37.23 -8.59
C PHE A 34 27.98 36.76 -7.91
N ILE A 35 27.78 36.12 -6.76
CA ILE A 35 28.80 35.47 -5.95
C ILE A 35 28.45 33.98 -5.81
N ASP A 36 29.44 33.17 -5.40
CA ASP A 36 29.26 31.74 -5.16
C ASP A 36 28.02 31.40 -4.33
N ALA A 37 27.35 30.32 -4.73
CA ALA A 37 26.22 29.74 -4.03
C ALA A 37 26.61 29.13 -2.67
N SER A 38 27.91 29.05 -2.34
CA SER A 38 28.40 28.58 -1.05
C SER A 38 27.77 29.31 0.13
N TYR A 39 27.40 30.59 0.01
CA TYR A 39 26.66 31.32 1.05
C TYR A 39 25.17 31.02 1.02
N GLY A 40 24.77 29.97 1.74
CA GLY A 40 23.36 29.62 1.99
C GLY A 40 22.72 28.61 1.01
N TYR A 41 23.34 28.35 -0.15
CA TYR A 41 22.83 27.43 -1.17
C TYR A 41 23.81 26.33 -1.60
N ASN A 42 24.85 26.08 -0.80
CA ASN A 42 25.88 25.06 -1.07
C ASN A 42 25.32 23.61 -1.16
N ASN A 43 24.06 23.42 -0.74
CA ASN A 43 23.24 22.27 -1.09
C ASN A 43 21.93 22.77 -1.69
N PRO A 44 21.75 22.73 -3.02
CA PRO A 44 20.59 23.32 -3.68
C PRO A 44 19.32 22.46 -3.57
N CYS A 45 19.36 21.30 -2.92
CA CYS A 45 18.25 20.34 -2.91
C CYS A 45 16.91 20.97 -2.51
N GLU A 46 16.89 21.87 -1.53
CA GLU A 46 15.65 22.52 -1.08
C GLU A 46 15.05 23.43 -2.16
N VAL A 47 15.88 24.24 -2.82
CA VAL A 47 15.44 25.13 -3.90
C VAL A 47 15.04 24.32 -5.12
N LEU A 48 15.84 23.32 -5.49
CA LEU A 48 15.60 22.45 -6.64
C LEU A 48 14.28 21.69 -6.50
N VAL A 49 14.00 21.13 -5.33
CA VAL A 49 12.74 20.42 -5.07
C VAL A 49 11.55 21.36 -5.14
N SER A 50 11.65 22.55 -4.54
CA SER A 50 10.57 23.55 -4.61
C SER A 50 10.28 24.02 -6.04
N GLU A 51 11.32 24.15 -6.87
CA GLU A 51 11.17 24.52 -8.28
C GLU A 51 10.59 23.37 -9.10
N ALA A 52 11.05 22.14 -8.87
CA ALA A 52 10.53 20.95 -9.52
C ALA A 52 9.04 20.71 -9.21
N GLU A 53 8.59 20.90 -7.98
CA GLU A 53 7.17 20.81 -7.59
C GLU A 53 6.29 21.81 -8.36
N LYS A 54 6.81 23.02 -8.62
CA LYS A 54 6.08 24.06 -9.37
C LYS A 54 6.01 23.74 -10.86
N LEU A 55 7.09 23.20 -11.43
CA LEU A 55 7.18 22.89 -12.86
C LEU A 55 6.50 21.57 -13.23
N LEU A 56 6.48 20.59 -12.31
CA LEU A 56 6.01 19.23 -12.52
C LEU A 56 5.03 18.79 -11.42
N PRO A 57 3.85 19.41 -11.30
CA PRO A 57 2.90 19.10 -10.23
C PRO A 57 2.41 17.64 -10.30
N GLY A 58 2.38 16.99 -9.14
CA GLY A 58 1.83 15.63 -9.00
C GLY A 58 2.74 14.49 -9.48
N ARG A 59 3.98 14.77 -9.90
CA ARG A 59 4.96 13.73 -10.23
C ARG A 59 5.76 13.30 -8.99
N GLU A 60 5.92 12.00 -8.83
CA GLU A 60 6.87 11.46 -7.84
C GLU A 60 8.31 11.79 -8.23
N MET A 61 9.12 12.16 -7.24
CA MET A 61 10.52 12.54 -7.44
C MET A 61 11.44 11.71 -6.56
N ILE A 62 12.54 11.24 -7.14
CA ILE A 62 13.67 10.67 -6.40
C ILE A 62 14.77 11.73 -6.39
N ILE A 63 15.23 12.09 -5.20
CA ILE A 63 16.18 13.16 -4.96
C ILE A 63 17.53 12.53 -4.61
N LEU A 64 18.54 12.76 -5.44
CA LEU A 64 19.93 12.35 -5.22
C LEU A 64 20.79 13.58 -4.92
N SER A 65 21.43 13.58 -3.75
CA SER A 65 22.40 14.59 -3.34
C SER A 65 23.80 13.96 -3.27
N ILE A 66 24.75 14.49 -4.04
CA ILE A 66 26.15 14.03 -4.00
C ILE A 66 26.99 15.16 -3.39
N GLY A 67 27.65 14.87 -2.27
CA GLY A 67 28.55 15.79 -1.59
C GLY A 67 30.00 15.62 -2.03
N THR A 68 30.80 16.66 -1.83
CA THR A 68 32.23 16.71 -2.22
C THR A 68 33.19 16.24 -1.12
N GLY A 69 32.69 15.69 -0.01
CA GLY A 69 33.51 15.01 1.00
C GLY A 69 34.28 15.91 1.98
N LEU A 70 33.89 17.18 2.13
CA LEU A 70 34.52 18.11 3.08
C LEU A 70 34.08 17.82 4.53
N GLY A 71 35.03 17.63 5.44
CA GLY A 71 34.79 17.11 6.79
C GLY A 71 34.28 18.13 7.83
N ASP A 72 33.32 17.69 8.65
CA ASP A 72 32.31 18.51 9.33
C ASP A 72 32.53 18.86 10.83
N ALA A 73 33.68 18.60 11.44
CA ALA A 73 33.91 19.05 12.82
C ALA A 73 34.22 20.56 12.86
N ILE A 74 33.26 21.37 13.31
CA ILE A 74 33.46 22.78 13.66
C ILE A 74 33.98 22.84 15.09
N GLU A 75 35.30 22.95 15.26
CA GLU A 75 35.89 23.29 16.55
C GLU A 75 35.74 24.79 16.79
N ILE A 76 34.97 25.18 17.80
CA ILE A 76 34.92 26.56 18.28
C ILE A 76 35.92 26.68 19.43
N LYS A 77 37.03 27.39 19.17
CA LYS A 77 38.01 27.77 20.19
C LYS A 77 37.72 29.19 20.70
N ASP A 78 38.23 29.54 21.87
CA ASP A 78 38.05 30.86 22.52
C ASP A 78 38.90 31.97 21.87
N SER A 79 38.77 32.18 20.56
CA SER A 79 39.40 33.30 19.85
C SER A 79 38.43 33.91 18.83
N GLN A 80 38.50 35.23 18.64
CA GLN A 80 37.62 35.93 17.69
C GLN A 80 37.76 35.41 16.25
N HIS A 81 38.97 35.01 15.85
CA HIS A 81 39.24 34.44 14.53
C HIS A 81 38.58 33.05 14.34
N SER A 82 38.63 32.18 15.35
CA SER A 82 37.98 30.86 15.28
C SER A 82 36.46 30.95 15.27
N VAL A 83 35.87 31.99 15.87
CA VAL A 83 34.43 32.24 15.79
C VAL A 83 34.02 32.69 14.38
N VAL A 84 34.78 33.59 13.74
CA VAL A 84 34.53 34.03 12.35
C VAL A 84 34.71 32.87 11.37
N GLU A 85 35.74 32.05 11.56
CA GLU A 85 35.99 30.85 10.76
C GLU A 85 34.88 29.81 10.93
N ALA A 86 34.38 29.62 12.16
CA ALA A 86 33.23 28.76 12.43
C ALA A 86 31.95 29.29 11.76
N LEU A 87 31.67 30.59 11.83
CA LEU A 87 30.52 31.21 11.16
C LEU A 87 30.60 31.06 9.63
N SER A 88 31.80 31.23 9.05
CA SER A 88 32.04 30.99 7.63
C SER A 88 31.78 29.52 7.26
N LYS A 89 32.30 28.57 8.05
CA LYS A 89 32.04 27.12 7.86
C LYS A 89 30.55 26.76 8.02
N MET A 90 29.82 27.43 8.92
CA MET A 90 28.37 27.25 9.08
C MET A 90 27.59 27.79 7.88
N ALA A 91 27.95 28.96 7.38
CA ALA A 91 27.30 29.58 6.21
C ALA A 91 27.47 28.74 4.93
N VAL A 92 28.57 28.00 4.84
CA VAL A 92 28.92 27.12 3.71
C VAL A 92 28.52 25.66 3.95
N SER A 93 27.92 25.32 5.10
CA SER A 93 27.59 23.93 5.41
C SER A 93 26.40 23.43 4.58
N SER A 94 26.63 22.31 3.87
CA SER A 94 25.58 21.58 3.13
C SER A 94 24.70 20.70 4.02
N ARG A 95 25.02 20.60 5.33
CA ARG A 95 24.42 19.67 6.30
C ARG A 95 23.12 20.18 6.92
N SER A 96 22.99 21.47 7.15
CA SER A 96 21.74 22.05 7.64
C SER A 96 20.59 21.83 6.66
N THR A 97 20.86 21.99 5.36
CA THR A 97 19.90 21.67 4.28
C THR A 97 19.70 20.17 4.12
N ASP A 98 20.75 19.35 4.28
CA ASP A 98 20.64 17.89 4.33
C ASP A 98 19.61 17.42 5.36
N GLN A 99 19.78 17.87 6.61
CA GLN A 99 18.95 17.46 7.72
C GLN A 99 17.50 17.90 7.52
N ARG A 100 17.26 19.09 6.97
CA ARG A 100 15.92 19.60 6.65
C ARG A 100 15.24 18.79 5.54
N ILE A 101 15.94 18.53 4.44
CA ILE A 101 15.43 17.73 3.32
C ILE A 101 15.22 16.28 3.74
N LYS A 102 16.16 15.72 4.51
CA LYS A 102 16.00 14.41 5.15
C LYS A 102 14.76 14.42 6.05
N THR A 103 14.55 15.39 6.92
CA THR A 103 13.35 15.40 7.78
C THR A 103 12.04 15.42 6.98
N ARG A 104 12.01 16.13 5.85
CA ARG A 104 10.84 16.26 4.97
C ARG A 104 10.59 15.05 4.05
N TYR A 105 11.64 14.39 3.57
CA TYR A 105 11.56 13.35 2.54
C TYR A 105 12.09 11.95 2.96
N ASN A 106 12.70 11.81 4.14
CA ASN A 106 13.23 10.55 4.67
C ASN A 106 12.13 9.58 5.15
N LYS A 107 10.91 10.06 5.36
CA LYS A 107 9.75 9.18 5.66
C LYS A 107 9.33 8.32 4.46
N ILE A 108 9.75 8.67 3.24
CA ILE A 108 9.28 8.06 1.99
C ILE A 108 10.41 7.30 1.27
N GLY A 109 11.68 7.45 1.67
CA GLY A 109 12.81 6.86 0.94
C GLY A 109 13.14 7.56 -0.38
N MET A 110 12.60 8.77 -0.58
CA MET A 110 12.80 9.58 -1.79
C MET A 110 14.13 10.34 -1.81
N TYR A 111 14.80 10.50 -0.68
CA TYR A 111 16.03 11.29 -0.57
C TYR A 111 17.24 10.40 -0.26
N HIS A 112 18.23 10.44 -1.16
CA HIS A 112 19.50 9.75 -1.02
C HIS A 112 20.65 10.75 -1.03
N ARG A 113 21.45 10.76 0.02
CA ARG A 113 22.69 11.55 0.07
C ARG A 113 23.90 10.65 0.15
N PHE A 114 24.85 10.87 -0.74
CA PHE A 114 26.16 10.23 -0.69
C PHE A 114 27.24 11.29 -0.51
N ASN A 115 28.04 11.15 0.54
CA ASN A 115 29.11 12.09 0.89
C ASN A 115 30.18 11.33 1.68
N VAL A 116 31.46 11.55 1.37
CA VAL A 116 32.58 10.87 2.05
C VAL A 116 32.93 11.64 3.33
N ASP A 117 32.75 11.03 4.51
CA ASP A 117 32.81 11.77 5.79
C ASP A 117 34.24 12.05 6.30
N VAL A 118 35.22 11.22 5.95
CA VAL A 118 36.59 11.30 6.48
C VAL A 118 37.59 10.90 5.39
N GLY A 119 38.30 11.86 4.80
CA GLY A 119 39.41 11.55 3.89
C GLY A 119 39.89 12.67 2.98
N LEU A 120 39.07 13.68 2.68
CA LEU A 120 39.43 14.75 1.72
C LEU A 120 39.80 16.08 2.39
N ARG A 121 39.91 16.11 3.73
CA ARG A 121 40.23 17.33 4.50
C ARG A 121 41.53 17.99 4.05
N ASP A 122 42.54 17.20 3.67
CA ASP A 122 43.87 17.72 3.31
C ASP A 122 44.04 17.92 1.78
N ALA A 123 43.14 17.34 0.97
CA ALA A 123 43.16 17.48 -0.49
C ALA A 123 42.80 18.90 -0.97
N ALA A 124 42.14 19.69 -0.12
CA ALA A 124 41.85 21.10 -0.39
C ALA A 124 43.12 21.97 -0.46
N THR A 125 44.26 21.46 0.03
CA THR A 125 45.50 22.24 0.09
C THR A 125 46.47 21.98 -1.06
N LEU A 126 46.39 20.85 -1.78
CA LEU A 126 47.44 20.49 -2.75
C LEU A 126 46.97 19.60 -3.91
N GLY A 127 46.91 20.17 -5.12
CA GLY A 127 47.34 19.53 -6.38
C GLY A 127 46.50 18.40 -7.00
N CYS A 128 46.60 18.28 -8.33
CA CYS A 128 45.99 17.26 -9.18
C CYS A 128 46.50 15.81 -8.94
N PHE A 129 47.19 15.53 -7.83
CA PHE A 129 48.10 14.39 -7.70
C PHE A 129 47.68 13.25 -6.77
N GLU A 130 46.46 13.24 -6.25
CA GLU A 130 46.01 12.14 -5.39
C GLU A 130 44.75 11.42 -5.90
N LEU A 131 44.72 11.12 -7.21
CA LEU A 131 43.71 10.21 -7.78
C LEU A 131 43.66 8.86 -7.06
N SER A 132 44.81 8.36 -6.59
CA SER A 132 44.91 7.13 -5.79
C SER A 132 44.22 7.26 -4.43
N THR A 133 44.42 8.37 -3.71
CA THR A 133 43.78 8.65 -2.41
C THR A 133 42.27 8.84 -2.58
N ILE A 134 41.84 9.61 -3.58
CA ILE A 134 40.41 9.79 -3.92
C ILE A 134 39.77 8.42 -4.22
N SER A 135 40.45 7.59 -5.03
CA SER A 135 39.98 6.25 -5.37
C SER A 135 39.87 5.35 -4.13
N ALA A 136 40.88 5.32 -3.26
CA ALA A 136 40.88 4.52 -2.03
C ALA A 136 39.77 4.94 -1.06
N HIS A 137 39.57 6.24 -0.83
CA HIS A 137 38.47 6.73 0.02
C HIS A 137 37.09 6.46 -0.60
N THR A 138 36.96 6.57 -1.92
CA THR A 138 35.72 6.24 -2.62
C THR A 138 35.41 4.74 -2.51
N ILE A 139 36.40 3.87 -2.70
CA ILE A 139 36.26 2.41 -2.55
C ILE A 139 35.82 2.07 -1.12
N ASN A 140 36.48 2.62 -0.10
CA ASN A 140 36.11 2.40 1.29
C ASN A 140 34.68 2.88 1.61
N TYR A 141 34.31 4.06 1.10
CA TYR A 141 32.96 4.58 1.22
C TYR A 141 31.91 3.65 0.59
N LEU A 142 32.19 3.16 -0.63
CA LEU A 142 31.31 2.25 -1.34
C LEU A 142 31.19 0.89 -0.65
N HIS A 143 32.28 0.36 -0.08
CA HIS A 143 32.23 -0.87 0.73
C HIS A 143 31.34 -0.71 1.97
N GLY A 144 31.43 0.44 2.67
CA GLY A 144 30.60 0.72 3.84
C GLY A 144 29.14 1.07 3.52
N ASN A 145 28.85 1.55 2.30
CA ASN A 145 27.52 2.06 1.90
C ASN A 145 26.87 1.27 0.75
N GLY A 146 27.38 0.09 0.42
CA GLY A 146 26.94 -0.69 -0.75
C GLY A 146 25.45 -1.00 -0.74
N GLU A 147 24.85 -1.26 0.42
CA GLU A 147 23.40 -1.46 0.55
C GLU A 147 22.60 -0.20 0.21
N SER A 148 23.06 0.97 0.65
CA SER A 148 22.41 2.26 0.39
C SER A 148 22.48 2.64 -1.09
N VAL A 149 23.61 2.36 -1.75
CA VAL A 149 23.78 2.53 -3.20
C VAL A 149 22.87 1.56 -3.96
N THR A 150 22.84 0.29 -3.56
CA THR A 150 21.98 -0.73 -4.19
C THR A 150 20.50 -0.37 -4.05
N ARG A 151 20.08 0.14 -2.88
CA ARG A 151 18.72 0.62 -2.63
C ARG A 151 18.35 1.78 -3.55
N PHE A 152 19.24 2.76 -3.70
CA PHE A 152 19.04 3.88 -4.62
C PHE A 152 18.92 3.41 -6.09
N VAL A 153 19.85 2.56 -6.55
CA VAL A 153 19.85 2.05 -7.93
C VAL A 153 18.55 1.28 -8.22
N LYS A 154 18.07 0.49 -7.26
CA LYS A 154 16.79 -0.22 -7.37
C LYS A 154 15.62 0.76 -7.48
N ALA A 155 15.54 1.75 -6.61
CA ALA A 155 14.48 2.75 -6.63
C ALA A 155 14.47 3.55 -7.95
N LEU A 156 15.64 3.91 -8.46
CA LEU A 156 15.80 4.62 -9.73
C LEU A 156 15.38 3.75 -10.93
N ALA A 157 15.77 2.47 -10.95
CA ALA A 157 15.49 1.55 -12.05
C ALA A 157 14.01 1.12 -12.11
N THR A 158 13.33 1.01 -10.97
CA THR A 158 11.93 0.56 -10.93
C THR A 158 10.92 1.70 -10.97
N GLY A 159 11.37 2.97 -11.00
CA GLY A 159 10.49 4.15 -10.96
C GLY A 159 9.59 4.17 -9.73
N SER A 160 9.98 3.46 -8.68
CA SER A 160 9.18 3.25 -7.46
C SER A 160 10.11 3.44 -6.28
N VAL A 161 9.77 4.41 -5.44
CA VAL A 161 10.52 4.74 -4.25
C VAL A 161 10.51 3.55 -3.32
N SER A 162 11.65 2.89 -3.11
CA SER A 162 11.77 1.92 -2.03
C SER A 162 11.92 2.69 -0.72
N TYR A 163 10.85 2.73 0.06
CA TYR A 163 10.85 3.13 1.47
C TYR A 163 12.09 2.57 2.19
N PRO A 164 12.66 3.26 3.22
CA PRO A 164 13.41 2.52 4.22
C PRO A 164 12.43 1.47 4.75
N THR A 165 12.67 0.20 4.41
CA THR A 165 11.90 -0.89 4.97
C THR A 165 12.11 -0.75 6.47
N VAL A 166 11.12 -0.23 7.19
CA VAL A 166 10.91 -0.65 8.57
C VAL A 166 10.69 -2.13 8.38
N CYS A 167 11.76 -2.92 8.50
CA CYS A 167 11.67 -4.35 8.43
C CYS A 167 11.29 -4.80 9.83
N HIS A 168 10.50 -5.85 9.90
CA HIS A 168 10.23 -6.48 11.18
C HIS A 168 11.55 -6.93 11.79
N ASP A 169 11.87 -6.40 12.96
CA ASP A 169 12.94 -6.95 13.77
C ASP A 169 12.55 -8.35 14.27
N GLU A 170 13.46 -9.04 14.96
CA GLU A 170 13.17 -10.42 15.38
C GLU A 170 12.02 -10.51 16.38
N LYS A 171 11.83 -9.46 17.20
CA LYS A 171 10.75 -9.41 18.18
C LYS A 171 9.41 -9.09 17.49
N ASP A 172 9.41 -8.25 16.45
CA ASP A 172 8.25 -8.02 15.60
C ASP A 172 7.82 -9.32 14.91
N LYS A 173 8.77 -10.09 14.35
CA LYS A 173 8.47 -11.39 13.75
C LYS A 173 7.87 -12.36 14.76
N GLU A 174 8.42 -12.40 15.97
CA GLU A 174 7.87 -13.23 17.06
C GLU A 174 6.42 -12.85 17.37
N CYS A 175 6.16 -11.55 17.56
CA CYS A 175 4.82 -11.03 17.81
C CYS A 175 3.84 -11.36 16.68
N LEU A 176 4.27 -11.21 15.42
CA LEU A 176 3.45 -11.52 14.25
C LEU A 176 3.20 -13.02 14.09
N ARG A 177 4.18 -13.88 14.42
CA ARG A 177 3.99 -15.34 14.46
C ARG A 177 2.91 -15.73 15.44
N ASP A 178 2.91 -15.10 16.62
CA ASP A 178 1.94 -15.42 17.67
C ASP A 178 0.56 -14.81 17.41
N LEU A 179 0.49 -13.71 16.65
CA LEU A 179 -0.74 -13.09 16.17
C LEU A 179 -1.38 -13.87 15.01
N TYR A 180 -0.54 -14.47 14.15
CA TYR A 180 -0.95 -15.16 12.92
C TYR A 180 -2.06 -16.19 13.17
N VAL A 181 -3.00 -16.25 12.22
CA VAL A 181 -4.10 -17.22 12.20
C VAL A 181 -4.17 -17.85 10.81
N THR A 182 -4.24 -16.99 9.80
CA THR A 182 -4.22 -17.35 8.38
C THR A 182 -3.65 -16.18 7.59
N ASP A 183 -3.21 -16.43 6.36
CA ASP A 183 -2.83 -15.40 5.40
C ASP A 183 -4.02 -15.13 4.46
N PRO A 184 -4.66 -13.95 4.54
CA PRO A 184 -5.79 -13.60 3.69
C PRO A 184 -5.49 -13.70 2.20
N ARG A 185 -4.27 -13.40 1.74
CA ARG A 185 -3.89 -13.48 0.31
C ARG A 185 -3.89 -14.92 -0.18
N THR A 186 -3.33 -15.81 0.63
CA THR A 186 -3.36 -17.25 0.38
C THR A 186 -4.80 -17.77 0.39
N ASP A 187 -5.63 -17.35 1.34
CA ASP A 187 -7.05 -17.71 1.39
C ASP A 187 -7.82 -17.25 0.15
N LYS A 188 -7.63 -16.00 -0.27
CA LYS A 188 -8.23 -15.44 -1.49
C LYS A 188 -7.86 -16.27 -2.72
N LYS A 189 -6.57 -16.57 -2.90
CA LYS A 189 -6.08 -17.41 -4.01
C LYS A 189 -6.71 -18.81 -3.99
N ASN A 190 -6.73 -19.45 -2.81
CA ASN A 190 -7.34 -20.77 -2.63
C ASN A 190 -8.86 -20.75 -2.90
N ILE A 191 -9.55 -19.68 -2.51
CA ILE A 191 -10.97 -19.49 -2.83
C ILE A 191 -11.16 -19.38 -4.33
N GLU A 192 -10.41 -18.51 -5.01
CA GLU A 192 -10.52 -18.30 -6.45
C GLU A 192 -10.24 -19.58 -7.24
N GLU A 193 -9.16 -20.30 -6.91
CA GLU A 193 -8.81 -21.56 -7.55
C GLU A 193 -9.89 -22.63 -7.33
N ARG A 194 -10.33 -22.82 -6.08
CA ARG A 194 -11.43 -23.75 -5.76
C ARG A 194 -12.70 -23.37 -6.52
N LYS A 195 -12.96 -22.07 -6.71
CA LYS A 195 -14.16 -21.53 -7.37
C LYS A 195 -14.03 -21.44 -8.89
N GLY A 196 -12.92 -21.92 -9.44
CA GLY A 196 -12.70 -22.08 -10.87
C GLY A 196 -12.09 -20.86 -11.56
N GLY A 197 -11.63 -19.87 -10.80
CA GLY A 197 -11.05 -18.61 -11.26
C GLY A 197 -11.96 -17.40 -10.99
N LEU A 198 -11.37 -16.20 -11.03
CA LEU A 198 -12.07 -14.92 -10.92
C LEU A 198 -12.10 -14.23 -12.29
N MET A 199 -13.29 -13.84 -12.75
CA MET A 199 -13.47 -13.20 -14.05
C MET A 199 -14.02 -11.79 -13.88
N LYS A 200 -13.37 -10.80 -14.51
CA LYS A 200 -13.72 -9.38 -14.39
C LYS A 200 -15.17 -9.09 -14.76
N ASP A 201 -15.67 -9.69 -15.83
CA ASP A 201 -17.05 -9.50 -16.28
C ASP A 201 -18.11 -9.97 -15.27
N CYS A 202 -17.75 -10.81 -14.29
CA CYS A 202 -18.68 -11.29 -13.27
C CYS A 202 -18.87 -10.32 -12.09
N TYR A 203 -17.94 -9.39 -11.88
CA TYR A 203 -18.00 -8.44 -10.77
C TYR A 203 -17.91 -6.97 -11.21
N ARG A 204 -17.61 -6.67 -12.48
CA ARG A 204 -17.52 -5.30 -12.98
C ARG A 204 -18.72 -4.43 -12.58
N TRP A 205 -19.93 -5.00 -12.65
CA TRP A 205 -21.16 -4.30 -12.30
C TRP A 205 -21.19 -3.76 -10.87
N ILE A 206 -20.55 -4.42 -9.89
CA ILE A 206 -20.55 -3.93 -8.50
C ILE A 206 -19.65 -2.72 -8.35
N VAL A 207 -18.56 -2.68 -9.10
CA VAL A 207 -17.60 -1.58 -9.10
C VAL A 207 -18.25 -0.35 -9.74
N GLU A 208 -19.08 -0.55 -10.76
CA GLU A 208 -19.82 0.53 -11.43
C GLU A 208 -21.12 0.92 -10.69
N HIS A 209 -21.49 0.20 -9.63
CA HIS A 209 -22.72 0.45 -8.88
C HIS A 209 -22.66 1.80 -8.15
N LYS A 210 -23.75 2.59 -8.24
CA LYS A 210 -23.84 3.92 -7.64
C LYS A 210 -23.49 3.89 -6.14
N ASP A 211 -24.10 2.99 -5.40
CA ASP A 211 -23.89 2.83 -3.96
C ASP A 211 -22.43 2.46 -3.60
N PHE A 212 -21.76 1.66 -4.44
CA PHE A 212 -20.34 1.35 -4.23
C PHE A 212 -19.46 2.58 -4.47
N GLN A 213 -19.75 3.34 -5.53
CA GLN A 213 -19.05 4.59 -5.83
C GLN A 213 -19.29 5.65 -4.74
N GLN A 214 -20.52 5.77 -4.25
CA GLN A 214 -20.88 6.63 -3.14
C GLN A 214 -20.07 6.27 -1.89
N PHE A 215 -20.05 4.98 -1.54
CA PHE A 215 -19.24 4.48 -0.43
C PHE A 215 -17.76 4.82 -0.57
N LEU A 216 -17.18 4.77 -1.77
CA LEU A 216 -15.77 5.12 -1.95
C LEU A 216 -15.51 6.63 -1.84
N GLN A 217 -16.41 7.47 -2.34
CA GLN A 217 -16.20 8.91 -2.45
C GLN A 217 -16.57 9.69 -1.18
N GLU A 218 -17.63 9.29 -0.48
CA GLU A 218 -18.08 10.01 0.71
C GLU A 218 -17.23 9.63 1.93
N GLU A 219 -16.71 10.63 2.66
CA GLU A 219 -16.00 10.41 3.94
C GLU A 219 -16.96 9.97 5.05
N GLU A 220 -18.25 10.25 4.86
CA GLU A 220 -19.35 9.90 5.74
C GLU A 220 -19.82 8.46 5.56
N SER A 221 -19.89 7.93 4.34
CA SER A 221 -20.30 6.53 4.10
C SER A 221 -19.21 5.53 4.53
N ARG A 222 -19.34 4.98 5.75
CA ARG A 222 -18.28 4.17 6.39
C ARG A 222 -18.50 2.66 6.31
N ILE A 223 -19.71 2.19 6.04
CA ILE A 223 -20.00 0.75 5.99
C ILE A 223 -20.77 0.41 4.71
N LEU A 224 -20.19 -0.48 3.90
CA LEU A 224 -20.86 -1.11 2.78
C LEU A 224 -21.25 -2.55 3.13
N TRP A 225 -22.55 -2.82 3.21
CA TRP A 225 -23.08 -4.16 3.45
C TRP A 225 -23.57 -4.79 2.16
N ILE A 226 -22.89 -5.84 1.70
CA ILE A 226 -23.29 -6.65 0.55
C ILE A 226 -24.03 -7.88 1.05
N LYS A 227 -25.36 -7.87 0.92
CA LYS A 227 -26.18 -8.98 1.40
C LYS A 227 -26.87 -9.75 0.29
N GLY A 228 -27.07 -11.03 0.57
CA GLY A 228 -27.86 -11.89 -0.29
C GLY A 228 -27.82 -13.36 0.10
N HIS A 229 -28.65 -14.15 -0.55
CA HIS A 229 -28.82 -15.57 -0.24
C HIS A 229 -27.53 -16.39 -0.43
N PRO A 230 -27.44 -17.56 0.22
CA PRO A 230 -26.34 -18.49 0.00
C PRO A 230 -26.12 -18.78 -1.48
N GLY A 231 -24.85 -18.78 -1.87
CA GLY A 231 -24.44 -19.12 -3.22
C GLY A 231 -24.46 -17.98 -4.23
N LYS A 232 -25.10 -16.82 -4.00
CA LYS A 232 -25.23 -15.72 -4.99
C LYS A 232 -23.93 -15.02 -5.45
N GLY A 233 -22.76 -15.56 -5.09
CA GLY A 233 -21.47 -15.07 -5.56
C GLY A 233 -20.81 -13.99 -4.69
N LYS A 234 -21.35 -13.65 -3.52
CA LYS A 234 -20.80 -12.63 -2.59
C LYS A 234 -19.28 -12.70 -2.42
N THR A 235 -18.75 -13.87 -2.06
CA THR A 235 -17.30 -14.07 -1.90
C THR A 235 -16.51 -13.75 -3.18
N MET A 236 -16.98 -14.21 -4.34
CA MET A 236 -16.29 -13.92 -5.61
C MET A 236 -16.42 -12.44 -6.00
N LEU A 237 -17.55 -11.81 -5.65
CA LEU A 237 -17.77 -10.38 -5.83
C LEU A 237 -16.75 -9.58 -5.03
N LEU A 238 -16.54 -9.95 -3.76
CA LEU A 238 -15.55 -9.35 -2.87
C LEU A 238 -14.12 -9.59 -3.34
N CYS A 239 -13.77 -10.79 -3.83
CA CYS A 239 -12.47 -11.00 -4.47
C CYS A 239 -12.24 -10.05 -5.65
N GLY A 240 -13.29 -9.79 -6.44
CA GLY A 240 -13.29 -8.79 -7.52
C GLY A 240 -13.07 -7.37 -7.03
N ILE A 241 -13.80 -6.95 -5.99
CA ILE A 241 -13.63 -5.65 -5.34
C ILE A 241 -12.19 -5.48 -4.84
N ILE A 242 -11.64 -6.49 -4.14
CA ILE A 242 -10.26 -6.47 -3.65
C ILE A 242 -9.27 -6.23 -4.80
N ASN A 243 -9.41 -6.95 -5.92
CA ASN A 243 -8.54 -6.75 -7.07
C ASN A 243 -8.60 -5.31 -7.60
N GLU A 244 -9.79 -4.72 -7.69
CA GLU A 244 -9.93 -3.35 -8.20
C GLU A 244 -9.36 -2.33 -7.22
N LEU A 245 -9.50 -2.55 -5.91
CA LEU A 245 -8.88 -1.71 -4.87
C LEU A 245 -7.34 -1.80 -4.91
N GLU A 246 -6.77 -3.00 -5.08
CA GLU A 246 -5.31 -3.20 -5.22
C GLU A 246 -4.73 -2.56 -6.50
N LEU A 247 -5.56 -2.36 -7.53
CA LEU A 247 -5.19 -1.69 -8.77
C LEU A 247 -5.26 -0.15 -8.69
N GLN A 248 -5.92 0.42 -7.66
CA GLN A 248 -6.01 1.87 -7.51
C GLN A 248 -4.63 2.50 -7.26
N ARG A 249 -4.48 3.77 -7.62
CA ARG A 249 -3.25 4.54 -7.43
C ARG A 249 -3.60 5.91 -6.83
N PRO A 250 -3.12 6.22 -5.59
CA PRO A 250 -2.39 5.35 -4.68
C PRO A 250 -3.24 4.15 -4.22
N VAL A 251 -2.59 3.04 -3.86
CA VAL A 251 -3.29 1.86 -3.31
C VAL A 251 -3.77 2.21 -1.90
N PRO A 252 -5.07 2.07 -1.59
CA PRO A 252 -5.55 2.31 -0.24
C PRO A 252 -5.00 1.23 0.71
N PRO A 253 -4.72 1.55 1.99
CA PRO A 253 -4.41 0.52 2.98
C PRO A 253 -5.58 -0.46 3.06
N LEU A 254 -5.33 -1.73 2.76
CA LEU A 254 -6.37 -2.74 2.56
C LEU A 254 -6.07 -3.96 3.41
N SER A 255 -7.07 -4.43 4.15
CA SER A 255 -6.97 -5.67 4.92
C SER A 255 -8.30 -6.41 4.89
N TYR A 256 -8.25 -7.73 4.77
CA TYR A 256 -9.44 -8.51 4.57
C TYR A 256 -9.40 -9.88 5.25
N PHE A 257 -10.58 -10.43 5.55
CA PHE A 257 -10.72 -11.74 6.18
C PHE A 257 -11.91 -12.50 5.57
N PHE A 258 -11.73 -13.80 5.30
CA PHE A 258 -12.78 -14.66 4.77
C PHE A 258 -13.27 -15.66 5.82
N CYS A 259 -14.49 -15.50 6.32
CA CYS A 259 -15.12 -16.54 7.13
C CYS A 259 -15.52 -17.71 6.21
N GLN A 260 -15.03 -18.91 6.49
CA GLN A 260 -15.27 -20.09 5.66
C GLN A 260 -15.94 -21.18 6.48
N ALA A 261 -17.20 -21.52 6.19
CA ALA A 261 -17.99 -22.55 6.91
C ALA A 261 -17.29 -23.91 7.12
N ALA A 262 -16.25 -24.23 6.36
CA ALA A 262 -15.46 -25.45 6.53
C ALA A 262 -14.46 -25.40 7.70
N ASN A 263 -14.30 -24.25 8.36
CA ASN A 263 -13.29 -24.04 9.39
C ASN A 263 -13.81 -23.26 10.60
N ASP A 264 -14.70 -23.90 11.37
CA ASP A 264 -15.33 -23.30 12.56
C ASP A 264 -14.35 -22.88 13.65
N GLN A 265 -13.16 -23.48 13.68
CA GLN A 265 -12.11 -23.10 14.63
C GLN A 265 -11.50 -21.74 14.29
N LEU A 266 -11.46 -21.36 13.02
CA LEU A 266 -10.91 -20.07 12.56
C LEU A 266 -11.99 -18.99 12.36
N ASN A 267 -13.27 -19.34 12.32
CA ASN A 267 -14.37 -18.38 12.16
C ASN A 267 -14.85 -17.79 13.50
N THR A 268 -13.93 -17.24 14.28
CA THR A 268 -14.27 -16.55 15.53
C THR A 268 -14.05 -15.05 15.39
N ALA A 269 -14.79 -14.23 16.13
CA ALA A 269 -14.59 -12.78 16.12
C ALA A 269 -13.12 -12.40 16.42
N THR A 270 -12.48 -13.09 17.36
CA THR A 270 -11.05 -12.89 17.67
C THR A 270 -10.15 -13.25 16.50
N SER A 271 -10.44 -14.32 15.77
CA SER A 271 -9.66 -14.71 14.57
C SER A 271 -9.78 -13.67 13.46
N VAL A 272 -10.98 -13.10 13.27
CA VAL A 272 -11.21 -12.01 12.30
C VAL A 272 -10.32 -10.82 12.64
N LEU A 273 -10.37 -10.31 13.88
CA LEU A 273 -9.53 -9.17 14.27
C LEU A 273 -8.03 -9.49 14.17
N ARG A 274 -7.62 -10.69 14.61
CA ARG A 274 -6.21 -11.11 14.50
C ARG A 274 -5.74 -11.14 13.05
N GLY A 275 -6.54 -11.69 12.14
CA GLY A 275 -6.22 -11.72 10.72
C GLY A 275 -6.11 -10.32 10.12
N LEU A 276 -7.06 -9.43 10.45
CA LEU A 276 -7.04 -8.05 9.97
C LEU A 276 -5.81 -7.26 10.47
N ILE A 277 -5.51 -7.36 11.77
CA ILE A 277 -4.34 -6.73 12.41
C ILE A 277 -3.05 -7.29 11.82
N TYR A 278 -2.95 -8.61 11.67
CA TYR A 278 -1.77 -9.26 11.10
C TYR A 278 -1.50 -8.76 9.68
N ASP A 279 -2.51 -8.73 8.82
CA ASP A 279 -2.34 -8.30 7.43
C ASP A 279 -1.93 -6.83 7.33
N LEU A 280 -2.56 -5.94 8.12
CA LEU A 280 -2.16 -4.53 8.21
C LEU A 280 -0.71 -4.37 8.68
N ALA A 281 -0.31 -5.06 9.75
CA ALA A 281 1.04 -4.96 10.31
C ALA A 281 2.10 -5.53 9.37
N ASN A 282 1.78 -6.59 8.64
CA ASN A 282 2.67 -7.20 7.65
C ASN A 282 2.85 -6.31 6.40
N GLN A 283 1.81 -5.56 6.02
CA GLN A 283 1.86 -4.59 4.92
C GLN A 283 2.61 -3.31 5.28
N ASN A 284 2.40 -2.82 6.51
CA ASN A 284 3.03 -1.62 7.02
C ASN A 284 3.67 -1.91 8.38
N PRO A 285 4.98 -2.24 8.39
CA PRO A 285 5.67 -2.66 9.60
C PRO A 285 5.72 -1.61 10.72
N GLN A 286 5.50 -0.32 10.42
CA GLN A 286 5.40 0.69 11.46
C GLN A 286 4.19 0.50 12.36
N LEU A 287 3.16 -0.22 11.91
CA LEU A 287 1.97 -0.49 12.70
C LEU A 287 2.21 -1.55 13.77
N THR A 288 3.26 -2.37 13.65
CA THR A 288 3.59 -3.41 14.62
C THR A 288 3.82 -2.83 16.02
N LYS A 289 4.29 -1.57 16.12
CA LYS A 289 4.41 -0.82 17.38
C LYS A 289 3.13 -0.83 18.23
N HIS A 290 1.95 -0.83 17.59
CA HIS A 290 0.65 -0.84 18.27
C HIS A 290 0.35 -2.18 18.93
N VAL A 291 0.80 -3.28 18.30
CA VAL A 291 0.71 -4.64 18.85
C VAL A 291 1.76 -4.82 19.95
N ARG A 292 3.01 -4.43 19.68
CA ARG A 292 4.16 -4.50 20.60
C ARG A 292 3.90 -3.80 21.93
N LYS A 293 3.16 -2.69 21.92
CA LYS A 293 2.81 -1.94 23.14
C LYS A 293 2.22 -2.82 24.26
N LYS A 294 1.39 -3.81 23.91
CA LYS A 294 0.84 -4.79 24.87
C LYS A 294 1.63 -6.10 24.87
N TYR A 295 2.12 -6.52 23.70
CA TYR A 295 2.81 -7.80 23.55
C TYR A 295 4.14 -7.85 24.29
N ASP A 296 4.88 -6.74 24.40
CA ASP A 296 6.21 -6.72 25.03
C ASP A 296 6.16 -6.99 26.54
N VAL A 297 5.00 -6.76 27.15
CA VAL A 297 4.74 -7.00 28.57
C VAL A 297 4.20 -8.41 28.81
N ALA A 298 3.22 -8.84 28.01
CA ALA A 298 2.50 -10.09 28.24
C ALA A 298 3.05 -11.30 27.46
N GLY A 299 3.84 -11.06 26.41
CA GLY A 299 4.27 -12.06 25.44
C GLY A 299 3.10 -12.77 24.77
N ASN A 300 3.30 -14.04 24.44
CA ASN A 300 2.29 -14.91 23.83
C ASN A 300 0.99 -15.05 24.65
N LYS A 301 1.03 -14.78 25.97
CA LYS A 301 -0.14 -14.82 26.85
C LYS A 301 -1.17 -13.76 26.48
N LEU A 302 -0.77 -12.67 25.81
CA LEU A 302 -1.69 -11.68 25.26
C LEU A 302 -2.75 -12.33 24.37
N PHE A 303 -2.35 -13.33 23.60
CA PHE A 303 -3.18 -13.97 22.58
C PHE A 303 -3.93 -15.21 23.08
N SER A 304 -3.87 -15.49 24.38
CA SER A 304 -4.51 -16.63 25.04
C SER A 304 -5.20 -16.27 26.36
N ASN A 305 -5.25 -14.98 26.71
CA ASN A 305 -5.88 -14.50 27.94
C ASN A 305 -7.42 -14.35 27.80
N GLY A 306 -8.12 -14.18 28.94
CA GLY A 306 -9.57 -13.94 28.95
C GLY A 306 -9.99 -12.55 28.43
N SER A 307 -9.06 -11.59 28.33
CA SER A 307 -9.30 -10.23 27.84
C SER A 307 -9.01 -10.03 26.35
N LEU A 308 -8.64 -11.10 25.63
CA LEU A 308 -8.13 -11.07 24.27
C LEU A 308 -8.96 -10.21 23.32
N TRP A 309 -10.28 -10.33 23.41
CA TRP A 309 -11.21 -9.57 22.57
C TRP A 309 -11.04 -8.05 22.75
N ASN A 310 -10.97 -7.57 23.99
CA ASN A 310 -10.82 -6.16 24.29
C ASN A 310 -9.42 -5.68 23.87
N ASP A 311 -8.40 -6.52 24.10
CA ASP A 311 -7.04 -6.20 23.71
C ASP A 311 -6.89 -6.03 22.19
N LEU A 312 -7.52 -6.90 21.39
CA LEU A 312 -7.54 -6.80 19.93
C LEU A 312 -8.35 -5.59 19.44
N CYS A 313 -9.50 -5.29 20.07
CA CYS A 313 -10.27 -4.08 19.76
C CYS A 313 -9.42 -2.82 19.95
N ASP A 314 -8.70 -2.72 21.08
CA ASP A 314 -7.83 -1.58 21.37
C ASP A 314 -6.68 -1.48 20.36
N ILE A 315 -6.02 -2.61 20.05
CA ILE A 315 -4.90 -2.66 19.10
C ILE A 315 -5.36 -2.18 17.72
N LEU A 316 -6.44 -2.75 17.20
CA LEU A 316 -6.95 -2.37 15.89
C LEU A 316 -7.40 -0.91 15.89
N THR A 317 -8.13 -0.44 16.91
CA THR A 317 -8.55 0.96 17.03
C THR A 317 -7.34 1.91 16.99
N ASN A 318 -6.28 1.59 17.73
CA ASN A 318 -5.05 2.39 17.71
C ASN A 318 -4.34 2.37 16.35
N MET A 319 -4.34 1.24 15.64
CA MET A 319 -3.81 1.16 14.28
C MET A 319 -4.63 2.02 13.32
N LEU A 320 -5.96 1.94 13.35
CA LEU A 320 -6.83 2.70 12.44
C LEU A 320 -6.75 4.22 12.67
N ASN A 321 -6.43 4.64 13.89
CA ASN A 321 -6.14 6.05 14.21
C ASN A 321 -4.72 6.50 13.80
N ASP A 322 -3.84 5.59 13.36
CA ASP A 322 -2.51 5.95 12.88
C ASP A 322 -2.64 6.70 11.53
N PRO A 323 -1.95 7.85 11.35
CA PRO A 323 -2.04 8.62 10.10
C PRO A 323 -1.66 7.83 8.84
N SER A 324 -0.87 6.75 8.97
CA SER A 324 -0.50 5.88 7.86
C SER A 324 -1.65 5.00 7.34
N LEU A 325 -2.76 4.87 8.10
CA LEU A 325 -3.98 4.16 7.70
C LEU A 325 -5.12 5.10 7.30
N ARG A 326 -4.82 6.34 6.89
CA ARG A 326 -5.84 7.25 6.36
C ARG A 326 -6.60 6.58 5.21
N ASN A 327 -7.94 6.59 5.30
CA ASN A 327 -8.85 5.97 4.34
C ASN A 327 -8.65 4.45 4.16
N ALA A 328 -8.19 3.75 5.20
CA ALA A 328 -8.06 2.30 5.17
C ALA A 328 -9.42 1.63 4.88
N ILE A 329 -9.39 0.54 4.12
CA ILE A 329 -10.55 -0.28 3.80
C ILE A 329 -10.36 -1.67 4.44
N LEU A 330 -11.32 -2.07 5.26
CA LEU A 330 -11.35 -3.35 5.95
C LEU A 330 -12.49 -4.20 5.38
N ILE A 331 -12.22 -5.46 5.06
CA ILE A 331 -13.22 -6.33 4.42
C ILE A 331 -13.42 -7.62 5.22
N VAL A 332 -14.68 -7.96 5.49
CA VAL A 332 -15.04 -9.24 6.14
C VAL A 332 -16.08 -9.96 5.29
N ASP A 333 -15.68 -11.07 4.65
CA ASP A 333 -16.60 -11.92 3.87
C ASP A 333 -17.32 -12.93 4.77
N ALA A 334 -18.60 -13.15 4.46
CA ALA A 334 -19.46 -14.17 5.04
C ALA A 334 -19.53 -14.08 6.58
N LEU A 335 -19.82 -12.88 7.08
CA LEU A 335 -19.90 -12.59 8.51
C LEU A 335 -20.94 -13.47 9.24
N ASP A 336 -21.96 -13.99 8.54
CA ASP A 336 -22.90 -14.98 9.06
C ASP A 336 -22.25 -16.31 9.48
N GLU A 337 -21.12 -16.67 8.87
CA GLU A 337 -20.35 -17.89 9.19
C GLU A 337 -19.41 -17.69 10.40
N CYS A 338 -19.37 -16.49 11.00
CA CYS A 338 -18.67 -16.26 12.28
C CYS A 338 -19.44 -16.94 13.42
N SER A 339 -18.89 -18.04 13.94
CA SER A 339 -19.58 -18.93 14.87
C SER A 339 -19.53 -18.48 16.33
N LYS A 340 -18.46 -17.78 16.74
CA LYS A 340 -18.26 -17.33 18.12
C LYS A 340 -18.13 -15.81 18.22
N SER A 341 -18.89 -15.23 19.16
CA SER A 341 -18.88 -13.79 19.47
C SER A 341 -19.18 -12.85 18.29
N ARG A 342 -19.99 -13.31 17.31
CA ARG A 342 -20.41 -12.50 16.15
C ARG A 342 -21.01 -11.16 16.55
N GLN A 343 -21.88 -11.16 17.57
CA GLN A 343 -22.52 -9.93 18.05
C GLN A 343 -21.50 -8.86 18.44
N LYS A 344 -20.46 -9.25 19.19
CA LYS A 344 -19.37 -8.34 19.57
C LYS A 344 -18.63 -7.78 18.35
N LEU A 345 -18.43 -8.61 17.32
CA LEU A 345 -17.80 -8.18 16.07
C LEU A 345 -18.68 -7.18 15.32
N LEU A 346 -19.98 -7.43 15.22
CA LEU A 346 -20.94 -6.51 14.60
C LEU A 346 -20.96 -5.16 15.33
N GLU A 347 -21.05 -5.18 16.66
CA GLU A 347 -21.00 -3.98 17.50
C GLU A 347 -19.69 -3.23 17.32
N PHE A 348 -18.56 -3.92 17.15
CA PHE A 348 -17.27 -3.28 16.87
C PHE A 348 -17.22 -2.63 15.48
N ILE A 349 -17.67 -3.33 14.44
CA ILE A 349 -17.69 -2.82 13.06
C ILE A 349 -18.63 -1.62 12.92
N SER A 350 -19.74 -1.63 13.67
CA SER A 350 -20.76 -0.57 13.63
C SER A 350 -20.32 0.71 14.35
N LYS A 351 -19.25 0.66 15.14
CA LYS A 351 -18.71 1.86 15.81
C LYS A 351 -18.06 2.81 14.79
N PRO A 352 -18.22 4.13 14.96
CA PRO A 352 -17.52 5.11 14.14
C PRO A 352 -16.00 4.89 14.17
N SER A 353 -15.41 4.71 13.00
CA SER A 353 -13.96 4.50 12.81
C SER A 353 -13.47 5.32 11.61
N PRO A 354 -12.21 5.80 11.60
CA PRO A 354 -11.64 6.47 10.42
C PRO A 354 -11.49 5.54 9.20
N ALA A 355 -11.61 4.24 9.39
CA ALA A 355 -11.57 3.25 8.30
C ALA A 355 -12.97 2.98 7.73
N LYS A 356 -13.01 2.60 6.46
CA LYS A 356 -14.21 2.12 5.78
C LYS A 356 -14.29 0.60 5.87
N TRP A 357 -15.49 0.07 6.03
CA TRP A 357 -15.77 -1.36 6.14
C TRP A 357 -16.58 -1.86 4.97
N ILE A 358 -16.21 -3.00 4.40
CA ILE A 358 -17.03 -3.77 3.47
C ILE A 358 -17.32 -5.12 4.11
N VAL A 359 -18.59 -5.42 4.34
CA VAL A 359 -19.01 -6.67 4.96
C VAL A 359 -19.97 -7.41 4.04
N SER A 360 -19.87 -8.74 3.98
CA SER A 360 -20.88 -9.56 3.32
C SER A 360 -21.53 -10.54 4.28
N SER A 361 -22.81 -10.81 4.07
CA SER A 361 -23.53 -11.83 4.84
C SER A 361 -24.78 -12.34 4.12
N ARG A 362 -25.43 -13.34 4.71
CA ARG A 362 -26.85 -13.64 4.46
C ARG A 362 -27.76 -12.55 5.05
N ASN A 363 -29.03 -12.59 4.63
CA ASN A 363 -30.10 -11.72 5.12
C ASN A 363 -30.61 -12.21 6.48
N TRP A 364 -29.73 -12.26 7.49
CA TRP A 364 -30.10 -12.68 8.84
C TRP A 364 -30.57 -11.47 9.65
N PRO A 365 -31.76 -11.54 10.31
CA PRO A 365 -32.30 -10.42 11.06
C PRO A 365 -31.35 -9.88 12.13
N GLU A 366 -30.64 -10.76 12.85
CA GLU A 366 -29.66 -10.37 13.88
C GLU A 366 -28.53 -9.48 13.32
N ILE A 367 -28.08 -9.73 12.08
CA ILE A 367 -27.05 -8.91 11.43
C ILE A 367 -27.67 -7.60 10.94
N GLU A 368 -28.91 -7.67 10.45
CA GLU A 368 -29.63 -6.51 9.94
C GLU A 368 -29.91 -5.49 11.03
N GLU A 369 -30.34 -5.94 12.21
CA GLU A 369 -30.66 -5.12 13.38
C GLU A 369 -29.45 -4.31 13.84
N VAL A 370 -28.29 -4.94 13.98
CA VAL A 370 -27.08 -4.21 14.45
C VAL A 370 -26.54 -3.26 13.38
N LEU A 371 -26.54 -3.68 12.11
CA LEU A 371 -26.04 -2.84 11.03
C LEU A 371 -27.05 -1.77 10.60
N SER A 372 -28.34 -1.88 10.91
CA SER A 372 -29.31 -0.79 10.66
C SER A 372 -29.09 0.39 11.56
N ASP A 373 -28.61 0.14 12.78
CA ASP A 373 -28.35 1.17 13.77
C ASP A 373 -27.01 1.88 13.53
N ALA A 374 -26.18 1.36 12.62
CA ALA A 374 -24.95 2.01 12.23
C ALA A 374 -25.23 3.24 11.35
N ASP A 375 -24.77 4.41 11.80
CA ASP A 375 -24.80 5.64 11.00
C ASP A 375 -24.08 5.43 9.67
N GLN A 376 -24.64 5.98 8.59
CA GLN A 376 -23.98 6.06 7.28
C GLN A 376 -23.66 4.70 6.63
N LYS A 377 -24.58 3.72 6.78
CA LYS A 377 -24.56 2.44 6.05
C LYS A 377 -25.09 2.58 4.64
N VAL A 378 -24.33 2.02 3.69
CA VAL A 378 -24.77 1.74 2.32
C VAL A 378 -25.03 0.24 2.18
N THR A 379 -26.17 -0.17 1.62
CA THR A 379 -26.52 -1.60 1.47
C THR A 379 -26.75 -1.97 0.03
N ILE A 380 -26.04 -2.98 -0.46
CA ILE A 380 -26.26 -3.56 -1.79
C ILE A 380 -26.89 -4.94 -1.63
N HIS A 381 -28.13 -5.05 -2.09
CA HIS A 381 -28.87 -6.30 -2.14
C HIS A 381 -28.65 -7.00 -3.48
N LEU A 382 -28.10 -8.22 -3.44
CA LEU A 382 -27.94 -9.02 -4.66
C LEU A 382 -29.29 -9.48 -5.24
N GLU A 383 -30.35 -9.54 -4.43
CA GLU A 383 -31.70 -9.91 -4.88
C GLU A 383 -32.42 -8.83 -5.67
N ILE A 384 -32.06 -7.57 -5.48
CA ILE A 384 -32.70 -6.43 -6.17
C ILE A 384 -31.94 -6.16 -7.48
N ASN A 385 -30.63 -6.40 -7.50
CA ASN A 385 -29.78 -6.27 -8.68
C ASN A 385 -29.82 -7.49 -9.61
N GLN A 386 -31.00 -8.06 -9.87
CA GLN A 386 -31.14 -9.34 -10.59
C GLN A 386 -30.59 -9.29 -12.02
N ASP A 387 -30.78 -8.17 -12.73
CA ASP A 387 -30.32 -8.05 -14.12
C ASP A 387 -28.79 -8.07 -14.19
N SER A 388 -28.13 -7.28 -13.36
CA SER A 388 -26.66 -7.25 -13.24
C SER A 388 -26.09 -8.59 -12.80
N VAL A 389 -26.72 -9.24 -11.81
CA VAL A 389 -26.33 -10.58 -11.36
C VAL A 389 -26.53 -11.61 -12.48
N SER A 390 -27.64 -11.54 -13.23
CA SER A 390 -27.92 -12.45 -14.35
C SER A 390 -26.94 -12.27 -15.50
N ALA A 391 -26.59 -11.03 -15.84
CA ALA A 391 -25.56 -10.72 -16.83
C ALA A 391 -24.18 -11.27 -16.43
N ALA A 392 -23.83 -11.18 -15.15
CA ALA A 392 -22.62 -11.79 -14.60
C ALA A 392 -22.65 -13.33 -14.71
N VAL A 393 -23.79 -13.96 -14.42
CA VAL A 393 -23.97 -15.42 -14.58
C VAL A 393 -23.78 -15.83 -16.04
N ASP A 394 -24.39 -15.10 -16.97
CA ASP A 394 -24.27 -15.41 -18.40
C ASP A 394 -22.84 -15.27 -18.91
N SER A 395 -22.11 -14.26 -18.44
CA SER A 395 -20.69 -14.07 -18.75
C SER A 395 -19.86 -15.24 -18.23
N TYR A 396 -20.11 -15.71 -17.01
CA TYR A 396 -19.43 -16.88 -16.45
C TYR A 396 -19.70 -18.15 -17.26
N ILE A 397 -20.96 -18.38 -17.66
CA ILE A 397 -21.34 -19.55 -18.47
C ILE A 397 -20.61 -19.53 -19.80
N LYS A 398 -20.61 -18.37 -20.48
CA LYS A 398 -19.95 -18.19 -21.77
C LYS A 398 -18.46 -18.53 -21.67
N TRP A 399 -17.78 -17.93 -20.70
CA TRP A 399 -16.38 -18.19 -20.44
C TRP A 399 -16.08 -19.66 -20.12
N GLY A 400 -16.88 -20.29 -19.27
CA GLY A 400 -16.72 -21.69 -18.90
C GLY A 400 -16.87 -22.63 -20.10
N VAL A 401 -17.82 -22.34 -21.01
CA VAL A 401 -17.98 -23.09 -22.26
C VAL A 401 -16.83 -22.81 -23.22
N ASP A 402 -16.41 -21.56 -23.40
CA ASP A 402 -15.28 -21.20 -24.27
C ASP A 402 -13.99 -21.92 -23.85
N ARG A 403 -13.72 -22.02 -22.54
CA ARG A 403 -12.57 -22.75 -22.02
C ARG A 403 -12.67 -24.26 -22.31
N LEU A 404 -13.86 -24.84 -22.21
CA LEU A 404 -14.08 -26.26 -22.53
C LEU A 404 -13.92 -26.54 -24.03
N VAL A 405 -14.49 -25.69 -24.88
CA VAL A 405 -14.42 -25.80 -26.34
C VAL A 405 -12.97 -25.72 -26.80
N LYS A 406 -12.19 -24.75 -26.29
CA LYS A 406 -10.74 -24.64 -26.58
C LYS A 406 -9.97 -25.89 -26.15
N ARG A 407 -10.23 -26.42 -24.95
CA ARG A 407 -9.50 -27.57 -24.42
C ARG A 407 -9.85 -28.88 -25.12
N LYS A 408 -11.10 -29.05 -25.54
CA LYS A 408 -11.61 -30.28 -26.15
C LYS A 408 -11.73 -30.21 -27.68
N LYS A 409 -11.42 -29.05 -28.27
CA LYS A 409 -11.50 -28.78 -29.73
C LYS A 409 -12.89 -29.09 -30.30
N TYR A 410 -13.94 -28.64 -29.62
CA TYR A 410 -15.31 -28.78 -30.11
C TYR A 410 -15.62 -27.74 -31.21
N ASP A 411 -16.57 -28.06 -32.09
CA ASP A 411 -17.08 -27.14 -33.10
C ASP A 411 -18.06 -26.10 -32.51
N ASP A 412 -18.40 -25.10 -33.32
CA ASP A 412 -19.28 -24.00 -32.92
C ASP A 412 -20.73 -24.47 -32.65
N ASP A 413 -21.19 -25.51 -33.35
CA ASP A 413 -22.50 -26.10 -33.11
C ASP A 413 -22.59 -26.74 -31.72
N THR A 414 -21.57 -27.52 -31.35
CA THR A 414 -21.45 -28.11 -30.01
C THR A 414 -21.35 -27.03 -28.94
N LYS A 415 -20.61 -25.95 -29.20
CA LYS A 415 -20.52 -24.79 -28.30
C LYS A 415 -21.90 -24.16 -28.07
N MET A 416 -22.67 -23.93 -29.13
CA MET A 416 -24.02 -23.35 -29.04
C MET A 416 -24.99 -24.25 -28.25
N VAL A 417 -24.93 -25.56 -28.47
CA VAL A 417 -25.71 -26.55 -27.70
C VAL A 417 -25.29 -26.53 -26.22
N MET A 418 -23.99 -26.50 -25.92
CA MET A 418 -23.47 -26.43 -24.55
C MET A 418 -23.94 -25.17 -23.82
N LEU A 419 -23.88 -23.99 -24.47
CA LEU A 419 -24.37 -22.73 -23.89
C LEU A 419 -25.85 -22.85 -23.54
N LYS A 420 -26.68 -23.35 -24.47
CA LYS A 420 -28.13 -23.50 -24.28
C LYS A 420 -28.45 -24.45 -23.13
N ILE A 421 -27.76 -25.60 -23.05
CA ILE A 421 -27.93 -26.59 -21.98
C ILE A 421 -27.49 -26.03 -20.62
N LYS A 422 -26.31 -25.40 -20.55
CA LYS A 422 -25.76 -24.86 -19.30
C LYS A 422 -26.62 -23.70 -18.78
N ARG A 423 -27.02 -22.75 -19.64
CA ARG A 423 -28.00 -21.71 -19.30
C ARG A 423 -29.27 -22.31 -18.74
N ARG A 424 -29.91 -23.22 -19.48
CA ARG A 424 -31.17 -23.84 -19.04
C ARG A 424 -31.02 -24.56 -17.69
N LYS A 425 -29.93 -25.30 -17.46
CA LYS A 425 -29.69 -25.98 -16.18
C LYS A 425 -29.46 -24.99 -15.04
N ILE A 426 -28.68 -23.94 -15.25
CA ILE A 426 -28.36 -22.93 -14.23
C ILE A 426 -29.59 -22.09 -13.91
N TYR A 427 -30.29 -21.54 -14.90
CA TYR A 427 -31.50 -20.74 -14.71
C TYR A 427 -32.67 -21.57 -14.12
N LYS A 428 -32.86 -22.83 -14.54
CA LYS A 428 -33.84 -23.73 -13.91
C LYS A 428 -33.51 -24.00 -12.44
N LYS A 429 -32.23 -24.01 -12.07
CA LYS A 429 -31.81 -24.19 -10.67
C LYS A 429 -31.94 -22.90 -9.87
N LEU A 430 -31.59 -21.75 -10.46
CA LEU A 430 -31.83 -20.41 -9.87
C LEU A 430 -33.30 -20.17 -9.54
N LEU A 431 -34.21 -20.55 -10.45
CA LEU A 431 -35.66 -20.50 -10.23
C LEU A 431 -36.11 -21.42 -9.09
N LYS A 432 -35.44 -22.56 -8.88
CA LYS A 432 -35.71 -23.45 -7.73
C LYS A 432 -35.15 -22.90 -6.41
N THR A 433 -34.04 -22.15 -6.46
CA THR A 433 -33.41 -21.57 -5.26
C THR A 433 -34.19 -20.37 -4.70
N LEU A 434 -35.05 -19.73 -5.50
CA LEU A 434 -36.08 -18.82 -4.98
C LEU A 434 -37.09 -19.52 -4.03
N ASN A 435 -37.17 -20.87 -4.08
CA ASN A 435 -38.02 -21.71 -3.23
C ASN A 435 -37.24 -22.68 -2.31
N GLY A 436 -35.92 -22.55 -2.13
CA GLY A 436 -35.18 -23.44 -1.22
C GLY A 436 -33.65 -23.48 -1.34
N SER A 437 -33.00 -23.53 -0.18
CA SER A 437 -31.57 -23.43 0.14
C SER A 437 -30.63 -24.38 -0.62
N PHE A 438 -29.89 -23.91 -1.65
CA PHE A 438 -28.72 -24.63 -2.21
C PHE A 438 -27.63 -23.69 -2.79
N SER A 439 -26.37 -24.08 -2.63
CA SER A 439 -25.15 -23.30 -2.98
C SER A 439 -24.88 -23.22 -4.50
N PHE A 440 -24.95 -22.02 -5.07
CA PHE A 440 -24.79 -21.72 -6.50
C PHE A 440 -23.37 -21.94 -7.06
N MET A 441 -22.29 -21.53 -6.38
CA MET A 441 -20.93 -21.75 -6.91
C MET A 441 -20.41 -23.19 -6.70
N GLY A 442 -20.76 -23.83 -5.58
CA GLY A 442 -20.28 -25.19 -5.28
C GLY A 442 -20.72 -26.23 -6.32
N GLU A 443 -21.93 -26.06 -6.87
CA GLU A 443 -22.47 -27.01 -7.84
C GLU A 443 -22.11 -26.70 -9.30
N VAL A 444 -21.79 -25.44 -9.64
CA VAL A 444 -21.21 -25.12 -10.95
C VAL A 444 -19.84 -25.78 -11.12
N LEU A 445 -19.09 -25.93 -10.02
CA LEU A 445 -17.84 -26.70 -9.95
C LEU A 445 -18.08 -28.21 -9.87
N ARG A 446 -19.13 -28.65 -9.17
CA ARG A 446 -19.56 -30.05 -9.18
C ARG A 446 -20.03 -30.48 -10.57
N LEU A 447 -20.61 -29.60 -11.38
CA LEU A 447 -20.91 -29.83 -12.80
C LEU A 447 -19.65 -29.77 -13.70
N HIS A 448 -18.51 -29.31 -13.19
CA HIS A 448 -17.19 -29.47 -13.80
C HIS A 448 -16.50 -30.78 -13.37
N ARG A 449 -16.76 -31.29 -12.15
CA ARG A 449 -16.15 -32.53 -11.60
C ARG A 449 -16.99 -33.81 -11.74
N CYS A 450 -18.32 -33.73 -11.81
CA CYS A 450 -19.20 -34.90 -11.88
C CYS A 450 -19.78 -35.09 -13.29
N ARG A 451 -19.38 -36.22 -13.89
CA ARG A 451 -19.84 -36.84 -15.15
C ARG A 451 -19.37 -36.19 -16.46
N PHE A 452 -18.10 -36.44 -16.77
CA PHE A 452 -17.59 -36.55 -18.15
C PHE A 452 -16.90 -37.91 -18.40
N MET A 453 -17.16 -38.93 -17.58
CA MET A 453 -16.66 -40.31 -17.77
C MET A 453 -17.81 -41.29 -18.01
N SER A 454 -18.72 -40.95 -18.91
CA SER A 454 -19.63 -41.93 -19.49
C SER A 454 -19.77 -41.55 -20.96
N PRO A 455 -19.27 -42.36 -21.91
CA PRO A 455 -19.61 -42.16 -23.31
C PRO A 455 -21.12 -42.39 -23.48
N LEU A 456 -21.66 -41.86 -24.58
CA LEU A 456 -22.92 -42.34 -25.13
C LEU A 456 -22.95 -43.87 -25.17
#